data_AF-A0A410VDF2-F1
#
_entry.id   AF-A0A410VDF2-F1
#
_cell.length_a   1.000
_cell.length_b   1.000
_cell.length_c   1.000
_cell.angle_alpha   90.00
_cell.angle_beta   90.00
_cell.angle_gamma   90.00
#
_symmetry.space_group_name_H-M   'P 1'
#
loop_
_entity.id
_entity.type
_entity.pdbx_description
1 polymer ?
#
loop_
_entity_poly.entity_id
_entity_poly.type
_entity_poly.pdbx_seq_one_letter_code
_entity_poly.pdbx_strand_id
1 'polypeptide(L)'
;MFSFSDLFQWDRFITPTIIKTFYWLVIGVICLFGLSGIFAGLTAMAISPFAGFLIVLESIAGVVVGIVFSRIAAELILIVFRINEHLGAIRDQGGGMR
;
A
#
# COMPACT_ATOMS: atom_id res chain seq x y z
N MET A 1 15.83 -12.91 -11.55
CA MET A 1 15.93 -11.80 -12.52
C MET A 1 14.48 -11.43 -12.83
N PHE A 2 13.97 -10.33 -12.26
CA PHE A 2 12.58 -9.91 -12.48
C PHE A 2 12.49 -9.21 -13.84
N SER A 3 11.85 -9.85 -14.82
CA SER A 3 11.61 -9.24 -16.13
C SER A 3 10.38 -8.34 -16.05
N PHE A 4 10.54 -7.04 -16.34
CA PHE A 4 9.43 -6.08 -16.38
C PHE A 4 8.34 -6.45 -17.39
N SER A 5 8.67 -7.28 -18.38
CA SER A 5 7.73 -7.77 -19.39
C SER A 5 6.68 -8.74 -18.83
N ASP A 6 6.98 -9.45 -17.74
CA ASP A 6 6.02 -10.37 -17.09
C ASP A 6 4.99 -9.63 -16.22
N LEU A 7 5.28 -8.39 -15.82
CA LEU A 7 4.35 -7.53 -15.07
C LEU A 7 3.22 -6.95 -15.95
N PHE A 8 3.39 -6.96 -17.27
CA PHE A 8 2.41 -6.48 -18.26
C PHE A 8 1.68 -7.61 -19.00
N GLN A 9 1.95 -8.88 -18.66
CA GLN A 9 1.16 -10.03 -19.11
C GLN A 9 -0.08 -10.18 -18.22
N TRP A 10 -1.09 -9.36 -18.50
CA TRP A 10 -2.44 -9.48 -17.99
C TRP A 10 -3.04 -10.82 -18.43
N ASP A 11 -3.25 -11.75 -17.49
CA ASP A 11 -4.59 -12.13 -17.06
C ASP A 11 -4.53 -13.20 -15.95
N ARG A 12 -5.37 -13.00 -14.94
CA ARG A 12 -5.85 -14.01 -13.98
C ARG A 12 -4.97 -14.51 -12.81
N PHE A 13 -3.62 -14.52 -12.85
CA PHE A 13 -2.86 -15.12 -11.72
C PHE A 13 -1.76 -14.27 -11.04
N ILE A 14 -1.32 -13.17 -11.65
CA ILE A 14 -0.18 -12.39 -11.10
C ILE A 14 -0.63 -11.37 -10.04
N THR A 15 -1.88 -10.92 -10.12
CA THR A 15 -2.40 -9.81 -9.33
C THR A 15 -2.35 -10.01 -7.80
N PRO A 16 -2.71 -11.17 -7.23
CA PRO A 16 -2.68 -11.35 -5.78
C PRO A 16 -1.27 -11.23 -5.20
N THR A 17 -0.26 -11.73 -5.93
CA THR A 17 1.14 -11.75 -5.50
C THR A 17 1.76 -10.34 -5.59
N ILE A 18 1.47 -9.59 -6.66
CA ILE A 18 1.97 -8.22 -6.83
C ILE A 18 1.44 -7.30 -5.73
N ILE A 19 0.16 -7.40 -5.36
CA ILE A 19 -0.44 -6.54 -4.32
C ILE A 19 0.26 -6.73 -2.98
N LYS A 20 0.63 -7.98 -2.63
CA LYS A 20 1.38 -8.25 -1.39
C LYS A 20 2.76 -7.57 -1.37
N THR A 21 3.46 -7.58 -2.50
CA THR A 21 4.75 -6.88 -2.64
C THR A 21 4.58 -5.37 -2.54
N PHE A 22 3.58 -4.81 -3.21
CA PHE A 22 3.24 -3.39 -3.12
C PHE A 22 2.86 -2.95 -1.71
N TYR A 23 2.11 -3.76 -0.97
CA TYR A 23 1.75 -3.48 0.41
C TYR A 23 2.98 -3.30 1.31
N TRP A 24 3.97 -4.21 1.19
CA TRP A 24 5.22 -4.07 1.94
C TRP A 24 6.04 -2.86 1.51
N LEU A 25 6.03 -2.52 0.22
CA LEU A 25 6.67 -1.30 -0.29
C LEU A 25 6.02 -0.05 0.31
N VAL A 26 4.69 0.01 0.35
CA VAL A 26 3.93 1.13 0.95
C VAL A 26 4.26 1.26 2.43
N ILE A 27 4.34 0.16 3.18
CA ILE A 27 4.81 0.20 4.58
C ILE A 27 6.22 0.76 4.69
N GLY A 28 7.15 0.30 3.84
CA GLY A 28 8.51 0.81 3.82
C GLY A 28 8.54 2.32 3.63
N VAL A 29 7.73 2.82 2.69
CA VAL A 29 7.59 4.25 2.42
C VAL A 29 6.98 5.01 3.60
N ILE A 30 5.93 4.50 4.24
CA ILE A 30 5.32 5.11 5.43
C ILE A 30 6.34 5.20 6.57
N CYS A 31 7.12 4.14 6.80
CA CYS A 31 8.18 4.14 7.82
C CYS A 31 9.28 5.17 7.51
N LEU A 32 9.71 5.28 6.24
CA LEU A 32 10.71 6.27 5.82
C LEU A 32 10.19 7.70 6.00
N PHE A 33 8.94 7.98 5.61
CA PHE A 33 8.32 9.28 5.85
C PHE A 33 8.17 9.60 7.33
N GLY A 34 7.76 8.63 8.13
CA GLY A 34 7.69 8.75 9.58
C GLY A 34 9.03 9.12 10.20
N LEU A 35 10.09 8.39 9.83
CA LEU A 35 11.43 8.64 10.32
C LEU A 35 11.93 10.03 9.87
N SER A 36 11.69 10.40 8.62
CA SER A 36 12.00 11.74 8.12
C SER A 36 11.23 12.84 8.86
N GLY A 37 9.97 12.61 9.19
CA GLY A 37 9.13 13.53 9.96
C GLY A 37 9.63 13.71 11.40
N ILE A 38 10.11 12.63 12.03
CA ILE A 38 10.77 12.71 13.33
C ILE A 38 12.02 13.60 13.24
N PHE A 39 12.92 13.35 12.28
CA PHE A 39 14.10 14.20 12.09
C PHE A 39 13.74 15.67 11.83
N ALA A 40 12.71 15.93 11.03
CA ALA A 40 12.21 17.28 10.77
C ALA A 40 11.64 17.95 12.04
N GLY A 41 10.95 17.18 12.89
CA GLY A 41 10.46 17.66 14.18
C GLY A 41 11.61 18.02 15.13
N LEU A 42 12.65 17.19 15.20
CA LEU A 42 13.85 17.48 16.00
C LEU A 42 14.58 18.74 15.52
N THR A 43 14.74 18.96 14.20
CA THR A 43 15.39 20.17 13.69
C THR A 43 14.53 21.41 13.93
N ALA A 44 13.20 21.29 13.85
CA ALA A 44 12.27 22.37 14.16
C ALA A 44 12.31 22.79 15.64
N MET A 45 12.70 21.89 16.56
CA MET A 45 12.89 22.24 17.97
C MET A 45 14.00 23.27 18.21
N ALA A 46 14.98 23.37 17.31
CA ALA A 46 16.04 24.37 17.39
C ALA A 46 15.52 25.81 17.20
N ILE A 47 14.39 25.97 16.50
CA ILE A 47 13.73 27.27 16.29
C ILE A 47 12.64 27.46 17.34
N SER A 48 11.77 26.45 17.51
CA SER A 48 10.74 26.47 18.54
C SER A 48 10.54 25.07 19.13
N PRO A 49 10.94 24.85 20.40
CA PRO A 49 10.84 23.53 21.03
C PRO A 49 9.43 22.95 21.03
N PHE A 50 8.42 23.80 21.26
CA PHE A 50 7.02 23.36 21.32
C PHE A 50 6.48 22.92 19.95
N ALA A 51 6.75 23.66 18.87
CA ALA A 51 6.26 23.25 17.55
C ALA A 51 6.99 22.01 17.05
N GLY A 52 8.31 21.90 17.27
CA GLY A 52 9.06 20.70 16.93
C GLY A 52 8.54 19.45 17.66
N PHE A 53 8.16 19.58 18.93
CA PHE A 53 7.51 18.51 19.68
C PHE A 53 6.18 18.06 19.07
N LEU A 54 5.33 19.00 18.65
CA LEU A 54 4.08 18.67 17.98
C LEU A 54 4.30 17.94 16.65
N ILE A 55 5.30 18.35 15.86
CA ILE A 55 5.65 17.70 14.59
C ILE A 55 6.13 16.26 14.81
N VAL A 56 6.91 16.01 15.86
CA VAL A 56 7.34 14.63 16.20
C VAL A 56 6.12 13.78 16.58
N LEU A 57 5.21 14.29 17.40
CA LEU A 57 3.98 13.59 17.77
C LEU A 57 3.09 13.30 16.55
N GLU A 58 2.90 14.29 15.69
CA GLU A 58 2.16 14.15 14.44
C GLU A 58 2.80 13.10 13.53
N SER A 59 4.13 13.06 13.43
CA SER A 59 4.85 12.08 12.62
C SER A 59 4.62 10.65 13.12
N ILE A 60 4.68 10.44 14.44
CA ILE A 60 4.42 9.12 15.04
C ILE A 60 2.96 8.72 14.82
N ALA A 61 2.01 9.63 15.08
CA ALA A 61 0.59 9.38 14.84
C ALA A 61 0.31 9.09 13.37
N GLY A 62 0.95 9.84 12.46
CA GLY A 62 0.86 9.69 11.01
C GLY A 62 1.35 8.33 10.52
N VAL A 63 2.42 7.78 11.11
CA VAL A 63 2.87 6.41 10.81
C VAL A 63 1.82 5.39 11.20
N VAL A 64 1.26 5.49 12.41
CA VAL A 64 0.25 4.55 12.91
C VAL A 64 -0.99 4.59 12.02
N VAL A 65 -1.50 5.80 11.74
CA VAL A 65 -2.66 6.00 10.86
C VAL A 65 -2.34 5.52 9.44
N GLY A 66 -1.16 5.82 8.91
CA GLY A 66 -0.72 5.38 7.59
C GLY A 66 -0.69 3.86 7.46
N ILE A 67 -0.16 3.15 8.47
CA ILE A 67 -0.11 1.69 8.47
C ILE A 67 -1.53 1.11 8.47
N VAL A 68 -2.41 1.61 9.35
CA VAL A 68 -3.82 1.15 9.42
C VAL A 68 -4.55 1.43 8.10
N PHE A 69 -4.39 2.64 7.55
CA PHE A 69 -5.01 3.01 6.29
C PHE A 69 -4.49 2.15 5.13
N SER A 70 -3.18 1.87 5.09
CA SER A 70 -2.58 1.02 4.06
C SER A 70 -3.13 -0.41 4.09
N ARG A 71 -3.44 -0.95 5.28
CA ARG A 71 -4.09 -2.25 5.45
C ARG A 71 -5.49 -2.25 4.85
N ILE A 72 -6.31 -1.26 5.20
CA ILE A 72 -7.68 -1.13 4.70
C ILE A 72 -7.67 -0.99 3.17
N ALA A 73 -6.79 -0.14 2.63
CA ALA A 73 -6.66 0.04 1.19
C ALA A 73 -6.23 -1.25 0.48
N ALA A 74 -5.23 -1.97 1.01
CA ALA A 74 -4.77 -3.22 0.42
C ALA A 74 -5.86 -4.31 0.43
N GLU A 75 -6.64 -4.42 1.51
CA GLU A 75 -7.76 -5.34 1.61
C GLU A 75 -8.88 -5.00 0.61
N LEU A 76 -9.25 -3.72 0.49
CA LEU A 76 -10.24 -3.26 -0.48
C LEU A 76 -9.82 -3.59 -1.92
N ILE A 77 -8.56 -3.31 -2.27
CA ILE A 77 -8.00 -3.65 -3.59
C ILE A 77 -8.06 -5.16 -3.83
N LEU A 78 -7.67 -5.98 -2.84
CA LEU A 78 -7.73 -7.44 -2.96
C LEU A 78 -9.17 -7.97 -3.14
N ILE A 79 -10.14 -7.40 -2.43
CA ILE A 79 -11.55 -7.78 -2.55
C ILE A 79 -12.06 -7.47 -3.96
N VAL A 80 -11.78 -6.27 -4.49
CA VAL A 80 -12.19 -5.88 -5.85
C VAL A 80 -11.59 -6.81 -6.89
N PHE A 81 -10.30 -7.13 -6.78
CA PHE A 81 -9.66 -8.06 -7.71
C PHE A 81 -10.22 -9.47 -7.61
N ARG A 82 -10.48 -9.96 -6.39
CA ARG A 82 -11.09 -11.28 -6.18
C ARG A 82 -12.48 -11.36 -6.82
N ILE A 83 -13.30 -10.32 -6.72
CA ILE A 83 -14.61 -10.26 -7.37
C ILE A 83 -14.47 -10.33 -8.89
N ASN A 84 -13.54 -9.58 -9.48
CA ASN A 84 -13.30 -9.60 -10.92
C ASN A 84 -12.90 -11.00 -11.42
N GLU A 85 -12.05 -11.70 -10.68
CA GLU A 85 -11.62 -13.05 -11.01
C GLU A 85 -12.80 -14.06 -10.99
N HIS A 86 -13.67 -13.97 -9.97
CA HIS A 86 -14.86 -14.82 -9.90
C HIS A 86 -15.86 -14.56 -11.04
N LEU A 87 -16.06 -13.31 -11.45
CA LEU A 87 -16.93 -12.96 -12.58
C LEU A 87 -16.36 -13.43 -13.92
N GLY A 88 -15.03 -13.37 -14.09
CA GLY A 88 -14.34 -13.93 -15.25
C GLY A 88 -14.54 -15.45 -15.39
N ALA A 89 -14.54 -16.18 -14.27
CA ALA A 89 -14.76 -17.62 -14.26
C ALA A 89 -16.19 -18.02 -14.68
N ILE A 90 -17.20 -17.23 -14.31
CA ILE A 90 -18.61 -17.48 -14.70
C ILE A 90 -18.81 -17.24 -16.20
N ARG A 91 -18.13 -16.23 -16.78
CA ARG A 91 -18.18 -15.95 -18.22
C ARG A 91 -17.62 -17.10 -19.07
N ASP A 92 -16.49 -17.69 -18.66
CA ASP A 92 -15.90 -18.86 -19.35
C ASP A 92 -16.83 -20.08 -19.31
N GLN A 93 -17.50 -20.32 -18.16
CA GLN A 93 -18.40 -21.46 -18.01
C GLN A 93 -19.72 -21.30 -18.80
N GLY A 94 -20.21 -20.06 -18.96
CA GLY A 94 -21.41 -19.79 -19.78
C GLY A 94 -21.18 -19.83 -21.29
N GLY A 95 -19.93 -19.72 -21.74
CA GLY A 95 -19.56 -19.72 -23.18
C GLY A 95 -19.41 -21.11 -23.81
N GLY A 96 -19.22 -22.17 -23.01
CA GLY A 96 -18.99 -23.53 -23.49
C GLY A 96 -20.26 -24.36 -23.77
N MET A 97 -21.45 -23.76 -23.66
CA MET A 97 -22.73 -24.46 -23.83
C MET A 97 -23.44 -24.10 -25.15
N ARG A 98 -22.68 -23.76 -26.19
CA ARG A 98 -23.16 -23.54 -27.57
C ARG A 98 -22.30 -24.27 -28.59
#